data_AF-A0A7S2I990-F1
#
_entry.id   AF-A0A7S2I990-F1
#
_cell.length_a   1.000
_cell.length_b   1.000
_cell.length_c   1.000
_cell.angle_alpha   90.00
_cell.angle_beta   90.00
_cell.angle_gamma   90.00
#
_symmetry.space_group_name_H-M   'P 1'
#
loop_
_entity.id
_entity.type
_entity.pdbx_description
1 polymer ?
#
loop_
_entity_poly.entity_id
_entity_poly.type
_entity_poly.pdbx_seq_one_letter_code
_entity_poly.pdbx_strand_id
1 'polypeptide(L)'
;PTNVGERSYNVCVVILAMVIFSTFISSITEAMTRLRKSNGLKAAQYQVLRQYLGENQVSMQLAMRIWRYLENGSKARRSRKMWRDVELFREIPDTLQMDLHHEVYLPILTGHPFFSVYSEQSPVAMRSICHYASQEISLVSEQMLFGEGQVADRMFFVIEGMLEYQVACNELSGMWKDKYKVTYPDWLCEAVLWVQWH
;
A
#
# COMPACT_ATOMS: atom_id res chain seq x y z
N PRO A 1 8.38 -59.75 23.43
CA PRO A 1 9.83 -59.59 23.19
C PRO A 1 10.68 -60.36 24.22
N THR A 2 11.20 -61.52 23.81
CA THR A 2 12.11 -62.35 24.63
C THR A 2 13.56 -61.91 24.51
N ASN A 3 13.93 -61.15 23.47
CA ASN A 3 15.28 -60.66 23.23
C ASN A 3 15.47 -59.20 23.70
N VAL A 4 16.60 -58.89 24.33
CA VAL A 4 16.93 -57.56 24.88
C VAL A 4 16.95 -56.50 23.76
N GLY A 5 17.42 -56.86 22.57
CA GLY A 5 17.44 -55.97 21.39
C GLY A 5 16.05 -55.55 20.91
N GLU A 6 15.04 -56.42 21.01
CA GLU A 6 13.65 -56.08 20.66
C GLU A 6 13.04 -55.10 21.66
N ARG A 7 13.43 -55.21 22.95
CA ARG A 7 12.96 -54.29 23.99
C ARG A 7 13.52 -52.90 23.80
N SER A 8 14.83 -52.76 23.53
CA SER A 8 15.44 -51.46 23.26
C SER A 8 14.87 -50.80 21.99
N TYR A 9 14.66 -51.58 20.93
CA TYR A 9 14.04 -51.07 19.71
C TYR A 9 12.63 -50.53 19.95
N ASN A 10 11.78 -51.29 20.66
CA ASN A 10 10.42 -50.86 21.00
C ASN A 10 10.41 -49.58 21.83
N VAL A 11 11.32 -49.45 22.81
CA VAL A 11 11.43 -48.23 23.62
C VAL A 11 11.83 -47.03 22.75
N CYS A 12 12.82 -47.18 21.87
CA CYS A 12 13.22 -46.12 20.95
C CYS A 12 12.10 -45.69 20.00
N VAL A 13 11.34 -46.63 19.44
CA VAL A 13 10.20 -46.34 18.55
C VAL A 13 9.10 -45.59 19.29
N VAL A 14 8.79 -45.98 20.53
CA VAL A 14 7.77 -45.28 21.34
C VAL A 14 8.21 -43.85 21.67
N ILE A 15 9.47 -43.65 22.03
CA ILE A 15 10.00 -42.30 22.30
C ILE A 15 9.94 -41.44 21.02
N LEU A 16 10.39 -42.00 19.89
CA LEU A 16 10.38 -41.29 18.61
C LEU A 16 8.94 -40.96 18.16
N ALA A 17 8.01 -41.89 18.34
CA ALA A 17 6.58 -41.65 18.10
C ALA A 17 6.05 -40.53 19.00
N MET A 18 6.35 -40.54 20.31
CA MET A 18 5.94 -39.48 21.23
C MET A 18 6.48 -38.11 20.81
N VAL A 19 7.74 -38.03 20.36
CA VAL A 19 8.33 -36.76 19.88
C VAL A 19 7.64 -36.27 18.61
N ILE A 20 7.38 -37.15 17.64
CA ILE A 20 6.68 -36.79 16.39
C ILE A 20 5.25 -36.33 16.69
N PHE A 21 4.51 -37.07 17.52
CA PHE A 21 3.15 -36.68 17.89
C PHE A 21 3.12 -35.34 18.64
N SER A 22 4.05 -35.11 19.56
CA SER A 22 4.11 -33.87 20.33
C SER A 22 4.42 -32.65 19.45
N THR A 23 5.36 -32.78 18.51
CA THR A 23 5.70 -31.70 17.57
C THR A 23 4.55 -31.41 16.61
N PHE A 24 3.87 -32.46 16.12
CA PHE A 24 2.69 -32.32 15.27
C PHE A 24 1.56 -31.57 15.97
N ILE A 25 1.17 -31.97 17.19
CA ILE A 25 0.11 -31.30 17.96
C ILE A 25 0.48 -29.83 18.24
N SER A 26 1.75 -29.56 18.57
CA SER A 26 2.23 -28.21 18.84
C SER A 26 2.12 -27.30 17.62
N SER A 27 2.49 -27.79 16.43
CA SER A 27 2.40 -27.02 15.18
C SER A 27 0.95 -26.65 14.81
N ILE A 28 0.00 -27.58 15.00
CA ILE A 28 -1.42 -27.31 14.78
C ILE A 28 -1.92 -26.24 15.75
N THR A 29 -1.56 -26.38 17.02
CA THR A 29 -1.98 -25.44 18.08
C THR A 29 -1.44 -24.04 17.83
N GLU A 30 -0.17 -23.94 17.41
CA GLU A 30 0.45 -22.67 17.05
C GLU A 30 -0.23 -22.04 15.83
N ALA A 31 -0.52 -22.82 14.78
CA ALA A 31 -1.25 -22.35 13.61
C ALA A 31 -2.65 -21.84 13.97
N MET A 32 -3.40 -22.57 14.80
CA MET A 32 -4.71 -22.13 15.28
C MET A 32 -4.62 -20.84 16.10
N THR A 33 -3.60 -20.71 16.95
CA THR A 33 -3.37 -19.50 17.75
C THR A 33 -3.03 -18.31 16.87
N ARG A 34 -2.18 -18.49 15.85
CA ARG A 34 -1.85 -17.46 14.86
C ARG A 34 -3.11 -17.02 14.08
N LEU A 35 -3.95 -17.96 13.66
CA LEU A 35 -5.22 -17.67 12.98
C LEU A 35 -6.20 -16.89 13.87
N ARG A 36 -6.40 -17.34 15.12
CA ARG A 36 -7.29 -16.68 16.09
C ARG A 36 -6.79 -15.27 16.44
N LYS A 37 -5.48 -15.10 16.67
CA LYS A 37 -4.87 -13.79 16.94
C LYS A 37 -5.05 -12.82 15.76
N SER A 38 -4.87 -13.29 14.53
CA SER A 38 -5.06 -12.49 13.32
C SER A 38 -6.52 -11.98 13.17
N ASN A 39 -7.50 -12.85 13.41
CA ASN A 39 -8.91 -12.49 13.33
C ASN A 39 -9.39 -11.62 14.52
N GLY A 40 -8.88 -11.90 15.72
CA GLY A 40 -9.32 -11.23 16.96
C GLY A 40 -8.86 -9.78 17.08
N LEU A 41 -7.63 -9.46 16.66
CA LEU A 41 -7.07 -8.11 16.80
C LEU A 41 -7.86 -7.06 16.01
N LYS A 42 -8.28 -7.37 14.78
CA LYS A 42 -9.09 -6.46 13.97
C LYS A 42 -10.48 -6.24 14.55
N ALA A 43 -11.13 -7.31 15.03
CA ALA A 43 -12.45 -7.22 15.64
C ALA A 43 -12.43 -6.33 16.90
N ALA A 44 -11.40 -6.48 17.74
CA ALA A 44 -11.22 -5.64 18.93
C ALA A 44 -11.04 -4.16 18.57
N GLN A 45 -10.20 -3.84 17.57
CA GLN A 45 -9.99 -2.46 17.12
C GLN A 45 -11.28 -1.82 16.56
N TYR A 46 -12.10 -2.60 15.84
CA TYR A 46 -13.40 -2.13 15.34
C TYR A 46 -14.41 -1.85 16.46
N GLN A 47 -14.37 -2.59 17.56
CA GLN A 47 -15.20 -2.30 18.73
C GLN A 47 -14.79 -0.98 19.38
N VAL A 48 -13.49 -0.73 19.55
CA VAL A 48 -12.96 0.53 20.10
C VAL A 48 -13.36 1.72 19.23
N LEU A 49 -13.22 1.62 17.91
CA LEU A 49 -13.65 2.67 17.00
C LEU A 49 -15.14 2.98 17.12
N ARG A 50 -16.00 1.95 17.20
CA ARG A 50 -17.44 2.12 17.35
C ARG A 50 -17.78 2.86 18.64
N GLN A 51 -17.11 2.51 19.73
CA GLN A 51 -17.26 3.18 21.01
C GLN A 51 -16.86 4.66 20.89
N TYR A 52 -15.67 4.95 20.34
CA TYR A 52 -15.19 6.33 20.15
C TYR A 52 -16.15 7.20 19.33
N LEU A 53 -16.65 6.68 18.21
CA LEU A 53 -17.59 7.42 17.35
C LEU A 53 -18.93 7.70 18.06
N GLY A 54 -19.40 6.74 18.87
CA GLY A 54 -20.63 6.88 19.65
C GLY A 54 -20.50 7.86 20.82
N GLU A 55 -19.39 7.80 21.56
CA GLU A 55 -19.09 8.70 22.68
C GLU A 55 -18.96 10.16 22.22
N ASN A 56 -18.35 10.39 21.04
CA ASN A 56 -18.16 11.73 20.47
C ASN A 56 -19.36 12.23 19.64
N GLN A 57 -20.48 11.51 19.61
CA GLN A 57 -21.68 11.88 18.85
C GLN A 57 -21.39 12.23 17.37
N VAL A 58 -20.48 11.47 16.75
CA VAL A 58 -20.12 11.70 15.34
C VAL A 58 -21.34 11.44 14.46
N SER A 59 -21.58 12.34 13.49
CA SER A 59 -22.74 12.20 12.60
C SER A 59 -22.74 10.84 11.89
N MET A 60 -23.92 10.25 11.72
CA MET A 60 -24.07 8.94 11.05
C MET A 60 -23.43 8.93 9.65
N GLN A 61 -23.55 10.05 8.93
CA GLN A 61 -22.95 10.21 7.60
C GLN A 61 -21.42 10.10 7.63
N LEU A 62 -20.77 10.80 8.57
CA LEU A 62 -19.32 10.75 8.72
C LEU A 62 -18.86 9.37 9.24
N ALA A 63 -19.59 8.80 10.21
CA ALA A 63 -19.31 7.47 10.73
C ALA A 63 -19.37 6.39 9.64
N MET A 64 -20.40 6.41 8.78
CA MET A 64 -20.50 5.48 7.65
C MET A 64 -19.37 5.68 6.63
N ARG A 65 -18.98 6.92 6.35
CA ARG A 65 -17.84 7.21 5.45
C ARG A 65 -16.54 6.63 6.00
N ILE A 66 -16.29 6.77 7.31
CA ILE A 66 -15.13 6.18 7.99
C ILE A 66 -15.18 4.64 7.93
N TRP A 67 -16.35 4.04 8.20
CA TRP A 67 -16.52 2.58 8.12
C TRP A 67 -16.22 2.05 6.72
N ARG A 68 -16.81 2.67 5.70
CA ARG A 68 -16.60 2.31 4.29
C ARG A 68 -15.13 2.44 3.90
N TYR A 69 -14.47 3.50 4.36
CA TYR A 69 -13.04 3.73 4.16
C TYR A 69 -12.18 2.59 4.75
N LEU A 70 -12.44 2.17 5.99
CA LEU A 70 -11.66 1.12 6.66
C LEU A 70 -11.91 -0.28 6.07
N GLU A 71 -13.16 -0.57 5.68
CA GLU A 71 -13.52 -1.83 5.04
C GLU A 71 -12.89 -1.94 3.63
N ASN A 72 -12.89 -0.85 2.88
CA ASN A 72 -12.22 -0.77 1.58
C ASN A 72 -10.69 -0.81 1.73
N GLY A 73 -10.11 -0.13 2.71
CA GLY A 73 -8.69 -0.18 3.03
C GLY A 73 -8.21 -1.61 3.37
N SER A 74 -9.09 -2.42 3.96
CA SER A 74 -8.82 -3.84 4.23
C SER A 74 -8.67 -4.68 2.96
N LYS A 75 -9.43 -4.36 1.90
CA LYS A 75 -9.33 -5.00 0.57
C LYS A 75 -8.19 -4.40 -0.26
N ALA A 76 -7.97 -3.08 -0.16
CA ALA A 76 -6.85 -2.37 -0.76
C ALA A 76 -5.48 -2.81 -0.19
N ARG A 77 -5.43 -3.50 0.95
CA ARG A 77 -4.20 -4.11 1.49
C ARG A 77 -3.62 -5.23 0.61
N ARG A 78 -4.30 -5.63 -0.47
CA ARG A 78 -3.76 -6.45 -1.58
C ARG A 78 -3.07 -5.62 -2.68
N SER A 79 -3.11 -4.28 -2.60
CA SER A 79 -2.44 -3.38 -3.54
C SER A 79 -0.91 -3.48 -3.44
N ARG A 80 -0.24 -3.04 -4.50
CA ARG A 80 1.20 -2.86 -4.59
C ARG A 80 1.76 -2.29 -3.29
N LYS A 81 2.72 -2.98 -2.68
CA LYS A 81 3.44 -2.51 -1.49
C LYS A 81 4.26 -1.29 -1.87
N MET A 82 4.15 -0.23 -1.07
CA MET A 82 5.01 0.93 -1.27
C MET A 82 6.41 0.66 -0.78
N TRP A 83 7.35 1.40 -1.37
CA TRP A 83 8.71 1.52 -0.84
C TRP A 83 8.75 1.72 0.69
N ARG A 84 7.98 2.71 1.18
CA ARG A 84 7.99 3.11 2.60
C ARG A 84 7.45 2.04 3.56
N ASP A 85 6.68 1.08 3.04
CA ASP A 85 6.07 0.00 3.83
C ASP A 85 7.03 -1.19 4.04
N VAL A 86 8.15 -1.22 3.32
CA VAL A 86 9.14 -2.31 3.41
C VAL A 86 10.30 -1.85 4.27
N GLU A 87 10.30 -2.26 5.53
CA GLU A 87 11.29 -1.83 6.52
C GLU A 87 12.74 -2.22 6.15
N LEU A 88 12.92 -3.36 5.47
CA LEU A 88 14.23 -3.86 5.01
C LEU A 88 14.95 -2.88 4.07
N PHE A 89 14.22 -2.04 3.35
CA PHE A 89 14.85 -1.04 2.48
C PHE A 89 15.58 0.06 3.25
N ARG A 90 15.31 0.22 4.55
CA ARG A 90 16.05 1.15 5.41
C ARG A 90 17.41 0.58 5.83
N GLU A 91 17.63 -0.73 5.70
CA GLU A 91 18.86 -1.40 6.10
C GLU A 91 19.90 -1.47 4.97
N ILE A 92 19.48 -1.25 3.71
CA ILE A 92 20.38 -1.28 2.56
C ILE A 92 21.08 0.08 2.37
N PRO A 93 22.34 0.09 1.87
CA PRO A 93 23.05 1.32 1.53
C PRO A 93 22.30 2.22 0.55
N ASP A 94 22.50 3.53 0.69
CA ASP A 94 21.86 4.56 -0.15
C ASP A 94 22.11 4.34 -1.66
N THR A 95 23.30 3.85 -2.03
CA THR A 95 23.64 3.52 -3.43
C THR A 95 22.69 2.46 -4.01
N LEU A 96 22.36 1.41 -3.25
CA LEU A 96 21.42 0.38 -3.66
C LEU A 96 19.97 0.88 -3.65
N GLN A 97 19.63 1.79 -2.73
CA GLN A 97 18.32 2.45 -2.77
C GLN A 97 18.16 3.31 -4.02
N MET A 98 19.23 3.99 -4.45
CA MET A 98 19.26 4.79 -5.66
C MET A 98 19.15 3.93 -6.93
N ASP A 99 19.85 2.79 -6.99
CA ASP A 99 19.69 1.80 -8.07
C ASP A 99 18.24 1.31 -8.17
N LEU A 100 17.66 0.95 -7.02
CA LEU A 100 16.30 0.41 -6.95
C LEU A 100 15.23 1.44 -7.31
N HIS A 101 15.33 2.68 -6.79
CA HIS A 101 14.45 3.77 -7.18
C HIS A 101 14.54 4.06 -8.69
N HIS A 102 15.74 4.01 -9.27
CA HIS A 102 15.91 4.17 -10.69
C HIS A 102 15.22 3.04 -11.48
N GLU A 103 15.43 1.77 -11.15
CA GLU A 103 14.77 0.66 -11.85
C GLU A 103 13.23 0.70 -11.74
N VAL A 104 12.70 1.15 -10.60
CA VAL A 104 11.25 1.19 -10.36
C VAL A 104 10.59 2.40 -10.99
N TYR A 105 11.18 3.59 -10.88
CA TYR A 105 10.55 4.85 -11.31
C TYR A 105 10.90 5.27 -12.73
N LEU A 106 12.06 4.89 -13.26
CA LEU A 106 12.45 5.22 -14.63
C LEU A 106 11.38 4.84 -15.66
N PRO A 107 10.89 3.57 -15.75
CA PRO A 107 9.92 3.19 -16.78
C PRO A 107 8.59 3.96 -16.67
N ILE A 108 8.23 4.40 -15.47
CA ILE A 108 7.01 5.18 -15.21
C ILE A 108 7.21 6.61 -15.71
N LEU A 109 8.31 7.25 -15.31
CA LEU A 109 8.63 8.61 -15.71
C LEU A 109 8.87 8.71 -17.22
N THR A 110 9.57 7.76 -17.84
CA THR A 110 9.82 7.74 -19.27
C THR A 110 8.58 7.46 -20.12
N GLY A 111 7.43 7.12 -19.50
CA GLY A 111 6.14 7.19 -20.18
C GLY A 111 5.78 8.60 -20.63
N HIS A 112 6.33 9.63 -19.96
CA HIS A 112 6.19 11.02 -20.35
C HIS A 112 7.24 11.41 -21.42
N PRO A 113 6.84 12.08 -22.52
CA PRO A 113 7.77 12.46 -23.60
C PRO A 113 8.99 13.26 -23.14
N PHE A 114 8.80 14.25 -22.27
CA PHE A 114 9.92 15.04 -21.71
C PHE A 114 10.94 14.16 -20.98
N PHE A 115 10.49 13.31 -20.07
CA PHE A 115 11.36 12.47 -19.26
C PHE A 115 12.02 11.36 -20.08
N SER A 116 11.37 10.85 -21.12
CA SER A 116 11.97 9.92 -22.08
C SER A 116 13.24 10.53 -22.70
N VAL A 117 13.12 11.72 -23.31
CA VAL A 117 14.27 12.43 -23.91
C VAL A 117 15.30 12.84 -22.85
N TYR A 118 14.85 13.27 -21.68
CA TYR A 118 15.75 13.68 -20.59
C TYR A 118 16.60 12.52 -20.08
N SER A 119 16.04 11.31 -20.00
CA SER A 119 16.75 10.11 -19.56
C SER A 119 17.91 9.74 -20.49
N GLU A 120 17.75 9.95 -21.79
CA GLU A 120 18.80 9.71 -22.79
C GLU A 120 19.91 10.77 -22.73
N GLN A 121 19.53 12.04 -22.53
CA GLN A 121 20.51 13.14 -22.49
C GLN A 121 21.29 13.21 -21.18
N SER A 122 20.66 12.88 -20.05
CA SER A 122 21.30 12.93 -18.74
C SER A 122 20.83 11.80 -17.82
N PRO A 123 21.40 10.59 -18.00
CA PRO A 123 21.07 9.43 -17.15
C PRO A 123 21.36 9.69 -15.67
N VAL A 124 22.43 10.43 -15.37
CA VAL A 124 22.84 10.76 -13.99
C VAL A 124 21.80 11.66 -13.31
N ALA A 125 21.33 12.70 -14.00
CA ALA A 125 20.31 13.58 -13.44
C ALA A 125 18.96 12.86 -13.32
N MET A 126 18.62 12.01 -14.30
CA MET A 126 17.41 11.20 -14.23
C MET A 126 17.41 10.24 -13.03
N ARG A 127 18.57 9.64 -12.72
CA ARG A 127 18.73 8.84 -11.51
C ARG A 127 18.48 9.65 -10.25
N SER A 128 18.94 10.90 -10.20
CA SER A 128 18.64 11.81 -9.09
C SER A 128 17.16 12.17 -8.99
N ILE A 129 16.45 12.37 -10.11
CA ILE A 129 15.00 12.61 -10.11
C ILE A 129 14.26 11.37 -9.56
N CYS A 130 14.64 10.18 -10.01
CA CYS A 130 14.05 8.93 -9.53
C CYS A 130 14.24 8.80 -8.01
N HIS A 131 15.42 9.09 -7.48
CA HIS A 131 15.70 8.85 -6.06
C HIS A 131 15.23 9.98 -5.11
N TYR A 132 15.44 11.25 -5.47
CA TYR A 132 15.21 12.39 -4.57
C TYR A 132 13.88 13.12 -4.81
N ALA A 133 13.39 13.14 -6.04
CA ALA A 133 12.19 13.92 -6.41
C ALA A 133 10.91 13.07 -6.52
N SER A 134 11.05 11.74 -6.61
CA SER A 134 9.93 10.83 -6.80
C SER A 134 9.44 10.25 -5.48
N GLN A 135 8.13 10.20 -5.29
CA GLN A 135 7.52 9.59 -4.11
C GLN A 135 6.23 8.85 -4.47
N GLU A 136 6.05 7.68 -3.87
CA GLU A 136 4.78 6.96 -3.96
C GLU A 136 3.75 7.46 -2.95
N ILE A 137 2.51 7.54 -3.42
CA ILE A 137 1.33 7.79 -2.61
C ILE A 137 0.26 6.75 -2.99
N SER A 138 -0.53 6.31 -2.01
CA SER A 138 -1.73 5.50 -2.25
C SER A 138 -2.90 6.29 -1.75
N LEU A 139 -3.92 6.34 -2.59
CA LEU A 139 -5.20 6.92 -2.27
C LEU A 139 -6.17 5.78 -2.05
N VAL A 140 -6.99 5.93 -1.02
CA VAL A 140 -8.15 5.06 -0.84
C VAL A 140 -9.29 5.63 -1.68
N SER A 141 -10.24 4.77 -2.06
CA SER A 141 -11.46 5.20 -2.77
C SER A 141 -12.13 6.38 -2.06
N GLU A 142 -12.59 7.36 -2.85
CA GLU A 142 -13.23 8.60 -2.39
C GLU A 142 -12.29 9.60 -1.66
N GLN A 143 -10.97 9.35 -1.64
CA GLN A 143 -9.97 10.33 -1.21
C GLN A 143 -9.66 11.29 -2.36
N MET A 144 -9.75 12.59 -2.07
CA MET A 144 -9.39 13.65 -3.02
C MET A 144 -7.87 13.82 -3.06
N LEU A 145 -7.28 13.78 -4.26
CA LEU A 145 -5.84 14.02 -4.46
C LEU A 145 -5.52 15.51 -4.36
N PHE A 146 -6.30 16.34 -5.03
CA PHE A 146 -6.29 17.80 -4.95
C PHE A 146 -7.69 18.33 -5.28
N GLY A 147 -8.01 19.52 -4.78
CA GLY A 147 -9.29 20.20 -4.99
C GLY A 147 -9.15 21.54 -5.70
N GLU A 148 -10.29 22.10 -6.10
CA GLU A 148 -10.36 23.45 -6.66
C GLU A 148 -9.81 24.49 -5.69
N GLY A 149 -9.04 25.46 -6.20
CA GLY A 149 -8.42 26.52 -5.42
C GLY A 149 -7.17 26.09 -4.62
N GLN A 150 -6.78 24.82 -4.67
CA GLN A 150 -5.52 24.37 -4.09
C GLN A 150 -4.36 24.59 -5.06
N VAL A 151 -3.27 25.14 -4.57
CA VAL A 151 -2.01 25.25 -5.32
C VAL A 151 -1.45 23.84 -5.50
N ALA A 152 -1.32 23.40 -6.75
CA ALA A 152 -0.62 22.15 -7.05
C ALA A 152 0.88 22.36 -6.81
N ASP A 153 1.53 21.41 -6.12
CA ASP A 153 2.97 21.43 -5.82
C ASP A 153 3.74 20.30 -6.53
N ARG A 154 3.02 19.31 -7.09
CA ARG A 154 3.59 18.07 -7.64
C ARG A 154 2.85 17.62 -8.89
N MET A 155 3.60 16.98 -9.77
CA MET A 155 3.08 16.23 -10.90
C MET A 155 2.81 14.78 -10.45
N PHE A 156 1.72 14.19 -10.94
CA PHE A 156 1.30 12.84 -10.54
C PHE A 156 1.26 11.89 -11.72
N PHE A 157 1.69 10.66 -11.50
CA PHE A 157 1.62 9.55 -12.45
C PHE A 157 0.70 8.45 -11.88
N VAL A 158 -0.22 7.93 -12.69
CA VAL A 158 -1.08 6.82 -12.26
C VAL A 158 -0.33 5.50 -12.48
N ILE A 159 -0.03 4.78 -11.40
CA ILE A 159 0.67 3.47 -11.44
C ILE A 159 -0.34 2.32 -11.41
N GLU A 160 -1.33 2.41 -10.53
CA GLU A 160 -2.36 1.39 -10.33
C GLU A 160 -3.69 2.08 -9.96
N GLY A 161 -4.81 1.61 -10.53
CA GLY A 161 -6.13 2.15 -10.26
C GLY A 161 -6.60 3.21 -11.26
N MET A 162 -7.53 4.06 -10.82
CA MET A 162 -8.17 5.10 -11.62
C MET A 162 -8.41 6.33 -10.77
N LEU A 163 -8.15 7.51 -11.36
CA LEU A 163 -8.56 8.80 -10.82
C LEU A 163 -9.70 9.37 -11.67
N GLU A 164 -10.56 10.16 -11.03
CA GLU A 164 -11.62 10.91 -11.70
C GLU A 164 -11.33 12.39 -11.54
N TYR A 165 -11.06 13.06 -12.66
CA TYR A 165 -10.81 14.49 -12.71
C TYR A 165 -12.09 15.21 -13.11
N GLN A 166 -12.53 16.15 -12.27
CA GLN A 166 -13.75 16.93 -12.46
C GLN A 166 -13.38 18.39 -12.68
N VAL A 167 -13.84 18.95 -13.80
CA VAL A 167 -13.61 20.36 -14.12
C VAL A 167 -14.83 21.15 -13.63
N ALA A 168 -14.60 22.08 -12.70
CA ALA A 168 -15.59 23.06 -12.32
C ALA A 168 -15.94 23.92 -13.54
N CYS A 169 -17.22 23.96 -13.90
CA CYS A 169 -17.74 24.91 -14.88
C CYS A 169 -18.47 26.01 -14.12
N ASN A 170 -18.26 27.27 -14.53
CA ASN A 170 -18.80 28.50 -13.94
C ASN A 170 -20.07 28.37 -13.08
N GLU A 171 -20.04 29.06 -11.94
CA GLU A 171 -21.01 29.10 -10.82
C GLU A 171 -22.50 29.21 -11.21
N LEU A 172 -22.82 29.67 -12.42
CA LEU A 172 -24.18 29.95 -12.87
C LEU A 172 -25.02 28.71 -13.21
N SER A 173 -24.41 27.52 -13.37
CA SER A 173 -25.14 26.34 -13.86
C SER A 173 -25.26 25.17 -12.88
N GLY A 174 -24.55 25.19 -11.75
CA GLY A 174 -24.62 24.13 -10.72
C GLY A 174 -24.30 22.71 -11.21
N MET A 175 -23.81 22.55 -12.45
CA MET A 175 -23.57 21.27 -13.10
C MET A 175 -22.09 21.11 -13.46
N TRP A 176 -21.46 20.11 -12.84
CA TRP A 176 -20.17 19.57 -13.23
C TRP A 176 -20.30 18.98 -14.64
N LYS A 177 -19.62 19.58 -15.61
CA LYS A 177 -19.93 19.33 -17.03
C LYS A 177 -19.20 18.12 -17.59
N ASP A 178 -17.97 17.86 -17.14
CA ASP A 178 -17.16 16.75 -17.65
C ASP A 178 -16.37 16.04 -16.53
N LYS A 179 -16.41 14.71 -16.58
CA LYS A 179 -15.66 13.79 -15.71
C LYS A 179 -14.66 13.03 -16.57
N TYR A 180 -13.37 13.29 -16.36
CA TYR A 180 -12.30 12.61 -17.07
C TYR A 180 -11.75 11.48 -16.21
N LYS A 181 -11.68 10.29 -16.80
CA LYS A 181 -11.03 9.14 -16.16
C LYS A 181 -9.56 9.16 -16.53
N VAL A 182 -8.71 9.11 -15.52
CA VAL A 182 -7.26 9.11 -15.67
C VAL A 182 -6.77 7.77 -15.15
N THR A 183 -6.08 7.03 -16.01
CA THR A 183 -5.61 5.66 -15.74
C THR A 183 -4.17 5.50 -16.18
N TYR A 184 -3.46 4.44 -15.77
CA TYR A 184 -2.13 4.17 -16.31
C TYR A 184 -2.16 4.11 -17.86
N PRO A 185 -1.23 4.77 -18.59
CA PRO A 185 -0.02 5.46 -18.13
C PRO A 185 -0.15 7.00 -18.01
N ASP A 186 -1.37 7.53 -17.86
CA ASP A 186 -1.63 8.96 -17.84
C ASP A 186 -1.00 9.68 -16.63
N TRP A 187 -0.77 10.98 -16.80
CA TRP A 187 -0.24 11.89 -15.79
C TRP A 187 -1.13 13.13 -15.61
N LEU A 188 -0.93 13.82 -14.49
CA LEU A 188 -1.69 14.99 -14.08
C LEU A 188 -0.78 16.08 -13.54
N CYS A 189 -1.26 17.32 -13.60
CA CYS A 189 -0.62 18.49 -12.98
C CYS A 189 0.78 18.82 -13.52
N GLU A 190 1.11 18.47 -14.76
CA GLU A 190 2.43 18.75 -15.38
C GLU A 190 2.81 20.25 -15.31
N ALA A 191 1.83 21.14 -15.47
CA ALA A 191 2.04 22.59 -15.45
C ALA A 191 2.77 23.09 -14.19
N VAL A 192 2.66 22.39 -13.06
CA VAL A 192 3.35 22.74 -11.81
C VAL A 192 4.87 22.75 -11.92
N LEU A 193 5.43 21.97 -12.85
CA LEU A 193 6.87 21.91 -13.04
C LEU A 193 7.42 23.17 -13.72
N TRP A 194 6.55 23.91 -14.42
CA TRP A 194 6.94 24.98 -15.33
C TRP A 194 6.39 26.34 -14.93
N VAL A 195 5.29 26.36 -14.16
CA VAL A 195 4.54 27.57 -13.83
C VAL A 195 4.63 27.85 -12.33
N GLN A 196 4.95 29.10 -11.98
CA GLN A 196 4.80 29.59 -10.62
C GLN A 196 3.36 30.07 -10.43
N TRP A 197 2.65 29.46 -9.49
CA TRP A 197 1.33 29.92 -9.06
C TRP A 197 1.51 31.25 -8.31
N HIS A 198 0.76 32.27 -8.73
CA HIS A 198 0.72 33.60 -8.09
C HIS A 198 -0.51 33.76 -7.20
#